data_AF-A0A7C5VVL4-F1
#
_entry.id   AF-A0A7C5VVL4-F1
#
_cell.length_a   1.000
_cell.length_b   1.000
_cell.length_c   1.000
_cell.angle_alpha   90.00
_cell.angle_beta   90.00
_cell.angle_gamma   90.00
#
_symmetry.space_group_name_H-M   'P 1'
#
loop_
_entity.id
_entity.type
_entity.pdbx_description
1 polymer ?
#
loop_
_entity_poly.entity_id
_entity_poly.type
_entity_poly.pdbx_seq_one_letter_code
_entity_poly.pdbx_strand_id
1 'polypeptide(L)'
;RNVDATHGAIFSQRAMLALVQAGMDRQRAYRLVQRLAREAWEREISLRELLLADAEVQALLSPARIEEIFNLEPYLRYVDVAFQRVGLPVEHKVGAETA
;
A
#
# COMPACT_ATOMS: atom_id res chain seq x y z
N ARG A 1 -5.98 -13.60 -0.48
CA ARG A 1 -6.61 -14.02 -1.77
C ARG A 1 -7.58 -12.96 -2.32
N ASN A 2 -8.53 -12.39 -1.55
CA ASN A 2 -9.41 -11.33 -2.08
C ASN A 2 -8.77 -9.93 -2.12
N VAL A 3 -7.87 -9.62 -1.18
CA VAL A 3 -7.22 -8.30 -1.06
C VAL A 3 -6.33 -8.00 -2.29
N ASP A 4 -5.61 -9.03 -2.76
CA ASP A 4 -4.71 -8.94 -3.91
C ASP A 4 -5.45 -9.04 -5.26
N ALA A 5 -6.75 -9.38 -5.25
CA ALA A 5 -7.54 -9.58 -6.46
C ALA A 5 -7.74 -8.29 -7.28
N THR A 6 -7.36 -7.13 -6.73
CA THR A 6 -7.39 -5.83 -7.42
C THR A 6 -6.02 -5.41 -7.95
N HIS A 7 -5.05 -6.32 -7.99
CA HIS A 7 -3.67 -6.05 -8.41
C HIS A 7 -3.02 -4.87 -7.66
N GLY A 8 -3.38 -4.68 -6.39
CA GLY A 8 -2.87 -3.62 -5.53
C GLY A 8 -3.60 -2.27 -5.64
N ALA A 9 -4.71 -2.18 -6.37
CA ALA A 9 -5.46 -0.92 -6.54
C ALA A 9 -5.97 -0.32 -5.21
N ILE A 10 -6.21 -1.14 -4.18
CA ILE A 10 -6.55 -0.67 -2.82
C ILE A 10 -5.49 0.26 -2.22
N PHE A 11 -4.23 0.16 -2.67
CA PHE A 11 -3.12 0.99 -2.19
C PHE A 11 -2.97 2.29 -2.98
N SER A 12 -3.79 2.52 -4.01
CA SER A 12 -3.75 3.74 -4.85
C SER A 12 -3.84 5.03 -4.03
N GLN A 13 -4.69 5.08 -3.01
CA GLN A 13 -4.79 6.26 -2.14
C GLN A 13 -3.47 6.52 -1.38
N ARG A 14 -2.82 5.46 -0.88
CA ARG A 14 -1.51 5.59 -0.19
C ARG A 14 -0.41 6.02 -1.15
N ALA A 15 -0.41 5.49 -2.37
CA ALA A 15 0.54 5.90 -3.41
C ALA A 15 0.39 7.39 -3.75
N MET A 16 -0.84 7.87 -3.94
CA MET A 16 -1.12 9.28 -4.18
C MET A 16 -0.63 10.16 -3.02
N LEU A 17 -0.95 9.78 -1.77
CA LEU A 17 -0.52 10.54 -0.60
C LEU A 17 1.00 10.55 -0.44
N ALA A 18 1.69 9.44 -0.72
CA ALA A 18 3.15 9.37 -0.66
C ALA A 18 3.81 10.34 -1.66
N LEU A 19 3.30 10.40 -2.89
CA LEU A 19 3.79 11.34 -3.91
C LEU A 19 3.55 12.81 -3.52
N VAL A 20 2.37 13.11 -2.95
CA VAL A 20 2.07 14.46 -2.45
C VAL A 20 3.00 14.85 -1.31
N GLN A 21 3.25 13.93 -0.37
CA GLN A 21 4.20 14.16 0.74
C GLN A 21 5.64 14.34 0.25
N ALA A 22 6.00 13.72 -0.88
CA ALA A 22 7.29 13.92 -1.54
C ALA A 22 7.37 15.21 -2.40
N GLY A 23 6.32 16.04 -2.40
CA GLY A 23 6.31 17.35 -3.05
C GLY A 23 5.61 17.41 -4.41
N MET A 24 4.97 16.33 -4.87
CA MET A 24 4.15 16.35 -6.08
C MET A 24 2.84 17.13 -5.85
N ASP A 25 2.43 17.95 -6.82
CA ASP A 25 1.09 18.54 -6.83
C ASP A 25 0.00 17.46 -6.71
N ARG A 26 -1.03 17.74 -5.92
CA ARG A 26 -2.11 16.77 -5.63
C ARG A 26 -2.86 16.32 -6.88
N GLN A 27 -3.16 17.22 -7.81
CA GLN A 27 -3.86 16.84 -9.03
C GLN A 27 -2.96 16.02 -9.95
N ARG A 28 -1.67 16.35 -10.03
CA ARG A 28 -0.69 15.56 -10.77
C ARG A 28 -0.55 14.14 -10.19
N ALA A 29 -0.41 14.03 -8.86
CA ALA A 29 -0.36 12.75 -8.16
C ALA A 29 -1.62 11.91 -8.41
N TYR A 30 -2.79 12.54 -8.34
CA TYR A 30 -4.06 11.87 -8.64
C TYR A 30 -4.09 11.31 -10.06
N ARG A 31 -3.78 12.13 -11.09
CA ARG A 31 -3.78 11.70 -12.49
C ARG A 31 -2.78 10.58 -12.76
N LEU A 32 -1.58 10.69 -12.20
CA LEU A 32 -0.51 9.70 -12.35
C LEU A 32 -0.95 8.35 -11.76
N VAL A 33 -1.37 8.33 -10.50
CA VAL A 33 -1.77 7.09 -9.83
C VAL A 33 -3.04 6.50 -10.45
N GLN A 34 -4.00 7.33 -10.86
CA GLN A 34 -5.19 6.86 -11.57
C GLN A 34 -4.83 6.17 -12.89
N ARG A 35 -3.89 6.71 -13.66
CA ARG A 35 -3.39 6.09 -14.88
C ARG A 35 -2.77 4.73 -14.59
N LEU A 36 -1.84 4.65 -13.64
CA LEU A 36 -1.15 3.41 -13.30
C LEU A 36 -2.09 2.37 -12.69
N ALA A 37 -3.05 2.77 -11.86
CA ALA A 37 -4.04 1.86 -11.29
C ALA A 37 -5.00 1.27 -12.33
N ARG A 38 -5.41 2.08 -13.32
CA ARG A 38 -6.19 1.59 -14.46
C ARG A 38 -5.39 0.63 -15.31
N GLU A 39 -4.12 0.94 -15.57
CA GLU A 39 -3.22 0.06 -16.33
C GLU A 39 -2.97 -1.27 -15.60
N ALA A 40 -2.78 -1.23 -14.28
CA ALA A 40 -2.68 -2.43 -13.44
C ALA A 40 -3.90 -3.35 -13.61
N TRP A 41 -5.09 -2.75 -13.61
CA TRP A 41 -6.35 -3.47 -13.79
C TRP A 41 -6.50 -4.04 -15.20
N GLU A 42 -6.31 -3.23 -16.24
CA GLU A 42 -6.51 -3.63 -17.64
C GLU A 42 -5.51 -4.70 -18.10
N ARG A 43 -4.30 -4.67 -17.57
CA ARG A 43 -3.21 -5.58 -17.97
C ARG A 43 -2.98 -6.71 -16.97
N GLU A 44 -3.76 -6.77 -15.88
CA GLU A 44 -3.62 -7.74 -14.79
C GLU A 44 -2.21 -7.76 -14.16
N ILE A 45 -1.53 -6.62 -14.16
CA ILE A 45 -0.18 -6.43 -13.61
C ILE A 45 -0.22 -5.69 -12.28
N SER A 46 0.79 -5.89 -11.44
CA SER A 46 0.84 -5.27 -10.13
C SER A 46 1.01 -3.75 -10.21
N LEU A 47 0.17 -2.99 -9.50
CA LEU A 47 0.35 -1.54 -9.34
C LEU A 47 1.73 -1.23 -8.72
N ARG A 48 2.25 -2.11 -7.86
CA ARG A 48 3.59 -1.96 -7.28
C ARG A 48 4.66 -1.97 -8.36
N GLU A 49 4.60 -2.90 -9.30
CA GLU A 49 5.56 -3.01 -10.40
C GLU A 49 5.48 -1.79 -11.31
N LEU A 50 4.28 -1.31 -11.61
CA LEU A 50 4.08 -0.09 -12.38
C LEU A 50 4.65 1.15 -11.69
N LEU A 51 4.46 1.30 -10.37
CA LEU A 51 5.06 2.38 -9.59
C LEU A 51 6.59 2.27 -9.55
N LEU A 52 7.12 1.05 -9.45
CA LEU A 52 8.56 0.79 -9.50
C LEU A 52 9.17 1.01 -10.87
N ALA A 53 8.38 1.00 -11.96
CA ALA A 53 8.87 1.22 -13.32
C ALA A 53 8.66 2.66 -13.82
N ASP A 54 7.80 3.45 -13.17
CA ASP A 54 7.45 4.79 -13.62
C ASP A 54 8.51 5.83 -13.20
N ALA A 55 9.06 6.53 -14.20
CA ALA A 55 10.14 7.49 -13.98
C ALA A 55 9.73 8.70 -13.13
N GLU A 56 8.48 9.17 -13.23
CA GLU A 56 8.00 10.29 -12.40
C GLU A 56 7.87 9.88 -10.93
N VAL A 57 7.51 8.62 -10.68
CA VAL A 57 7.44 8.05 -9.32
C VAL A 57 8.84 7.87 -8.75
N GLN A 58 9.76 7.25 -9.50
CA GLN A 58 11.14 7.03 -9.06
C GLN A 58 11.91 8.33 -8.78
N ALA A 59 11.56 9.42 -9.48
CA ALA A 59 12.16 10.73 -9.24
C ALA A 59 11.86 11.30 -7.83
N LEU A 60 10.82 10.80 -7.15
CA LEU A 60 10.37 11.30 -5.84
C LEU A 60 10.40 10.24 -4.73
N LEU A 61 10.18 8.97 -5.07
CA LEU A 61 10.06 7.88 -4.11
C LEU A 61 11.14 6.83 -4.38
N SER A 62 11.85 6.44 -3.32
CA SER A 62 12.78 5.31 -3.39
C SER A 62 12.01 3.98 -3.53
N PRO A 63 12.64 2.93 -4.07
CA PRO A 63 12.03 1.60 -4.13
C PRO A 63 11.53 1.12 -2.76
N ALA A 64 12.34 1.31 -1.70
CA ALA A 64 11.95 0.95 -0.34
C ALA A 64 10.68 1.70 0.13
N ARG A 65 10.56 2.99 -0.19
CA ARG A 65 9.35 3.76 0.14
C ARG A 65 8.13 3.26 -0.65
N ILE A 66 8.33 2.79 -1.87
CA ILE A 66 7.27 2.18 -2.67
C ILE A 66 6.81 0.86 -2.04
N GLU A 67 7.73 0.01 -1.56
CA GLU A 67 7.38 -1.22 -0.84
C GLU A 67 6.48 -0.97 0.37
N GLU A 68 6.82 0.04 1.18
CA GLU A 68 6.07 0.38 2.40
C GLU A 68 4.61 0.74 2.12
N ILE A 69 4.30 1.27 0.93
CA ILE A 69 2.92 1.61 0.52
C ILE A 69 2.05 0.35 0.49
N PHE A 70 2.62 -0.81 0.17
CA PHE A 70 1.93 -2.10 0.05
C PHE A 70 1.98 -2.93 1.34
N ASN A 71 2.64 -2.46 2.41
CA ASN A 71 2.62 -3.14 3.70
C ASN A 71 1.24 -2.99 4.38
N LEU A 72 0.62 -4.12 4.74
CA LEU A 72 -0.66 -4.22 5.44
C LEU A 72 -0.57 -4.12 6.97
N GLU A 73 0.60 -4.34 7.57
CA GLU A 73 0.79 -4.33 9.02
C GLU A 73 0.27 -3.05 9.72
N PRO A 74 0.42 -1.83 9.15
CA PRO A 74 -0.12 -0.64 9.78
C PRO A 74 -1.65 -0.65 9.94
N TYR A 75 -2.37 -1.41 9.11
CA TYR A 75 -3.82 -1.57 9.22
C TYR A 75 -4.23 -2.57 10.30
N LEU A 76 -3.34 -3.50 10.66
CA LEU A 76 -3.59 -4.52 11.66
C LEU A 76 -3.24 -4.06 13.08
N ARG A 77 -2.46 -2.97 13.22
CA ARG A 77 -1.95 -2.47 14.50
C ARG A 77 -2.98 -2.18 15.59
N TYR A 78 -4.26 -2.01 15.23
CA TYR A 78 -5.33 -1.69 16.17
C TYR A 78 -6.34 -2.84 16.36
N VAL A 79 -6.12 -3.99 15.74
CA VAL A 79 -7.03 -5.15 15.88
C VAL A 79 -7.08 -5.57 17.35
N ASP A 80 -5.93 -5.70 18.01
CA ASP A 80 -5.85 -6.08 19.42
C ASP A 80 -6.60 -5.09 20.33
N VAL A 81 -6.46 -3.79 20.07
CA VAL A 81 -7.19 -2.73 20.80
C VAL A 81 -8.70 -2.86 20.60
N ALA A 82 -9.15 -3.19 19.39
CA ALA A 82 -10.56 -3.40 19.11
C ALA A 82 -11.12 -4.62 19.86
N PHE A 83 -10.36 -5.73 19.92
CA PHE A 83 -10.74 -6.95 20.65
C PHE A 83 -10.82 -6.71 22.16
N GLN A 84 -9.85 -5.99 22.74
CA GLN A 84 -9.88 -5.60 24.15
C GLN A 84 -11.11 -4.76 24.50
N ARG A 85 -11.49 -3.81 23.63
CA ARG A 85 -12.66 -2.94 23.85
C ARG A 85 -13.98 -3.71 23.95
N VAL A 86 -14.08 -4.86 23.29
CA VAL A 86 -15.29 -5.70 23.31
C VAL A 86 -15.19 -6.85 24.30
N GLY A 87 -14.14 -6.88 25.13
CA GLY A 87 -13.96 -7.89 26.18
C GLY A 87 -13.52 -9.26 25.66
N LEU A 88 -12.98 -9.34 24.44
CA LEU A 88 -12.44 -10.58 23.89
C LEU A 88 -10.98 -10.76 24.30
N PRO A 89 -10.54 -11.99 24.65
CA PRO A 89 -9.15 -12.27 24.94
C PRO A 89 -8.30 -12.07 23.68
N VAL A 90 -7.12 -11.47 23.86
CA VAL A 90 -6.12 -11.32 22.80
C VAL A 90 -5.00 -12.31 23.09
N GLU A 91 -4.91 -13.38 22.32
CA GLU A 91 -3.75 -14.27 22.37
C GLU A 91 -2.66 -13.71 21.47
N HIS A 92 -1.59 -13.16 22.05
CA HIS A 92 -0.37 -12.89 21.28
C HIS A 92 0.29 -14.23 20.92
N LYS A 93 0.09 -14.68 19.68
CA LYS A 93 1.01 -15.60 19.02
C LYS A 93 1.25 -15.11 17.60
N VAL A 94 2.44 -14.55 17.35
CA VAL A 94 3.42 -14.98 16.34
C VAL A 94 4.71 -14.18 16.63
N GLY A 95 5.81 -14.89 16.86
CA GLY A 95 7.12 -14.31 17.23
C GLY A 95 8.07 -15.26 17.96
N ALA A 96 7.64 -16.49 18.28
CA ALA A 96 8.51 -17.54 18.79
C ALA A 96 8.45 -18.75 17.85
N GLU A 97 9.17 -18.66 16.72
CA GLU A 97 9.76 -19.80 16.01
C GLU A 97 10.61 -19.27 14.85
N THR A 98 11.90 -19.09 15.12
CA THR A 98 12.98 -19.43 14.19
C THR A 98 14.13 -19.92 15.06
N ALA A 99 14.17 -21.25 15.21
CA ALA A 99 15.40 -21.99 15.41
C ALA A 99 16.14 -22.07 14.07
#